data_AF-A0A7V0SRL2-F1
#
_entry.id   AF-A0A7V0SRL2-F1
#
_cell.length_a   1.000
_cell.length_b   1.000
_cell.length_c   1.000
_cell.angle_alpha   90.00
_cell.angle_beta   90.00
_cell.angle_gamma   90.00
#
_symmetry.space_group_name_H-M   'P 1'
#
loop_
_entity.id
_entity.type
_entity.pdbx_description
1 polymer ?
#
loop_
_entity_poly.entity_id
_entity_poly.type
_entity_poly.pdbx_seq_one_letter_code
_entity_poly.pdbx_strand_id
1 'polypeptide(L)'
;NTLDFGQSSFKILSVPGHANGSLALYSEKDKLVFVGDLIFSGSIGRTDLPTANHALLLQIIKEKIFTLDAEVRIFPGHGEETTVKKEKQSNPFFV
;
A
#
# COMPACT_ATOMS: atom_id res chain seq x y z
N ASN A 1 -14.72 8.24 1.63
CA ASN A 1 -14.21 8.93 0.42
C ASN A 1 -13.91 7.89 -0.64
N THR A 2 -14.54 8.02 -1.81
CA THR A 2 -14.34 7.16 -2.98
C THR A 2 -13.93 8.01 -4.19
N LEU A 3 -13.17 7.41 -5.10
CA LEU A 3 -12.87 7.93 -6.44
C LEU A 3 -13.58 7.03 -7.45
N ASP A 4 -14.53 7.61 -8.18
CA ASP A 4 -15.31 6.89 -9.18
C ASP A 4 -14.87 7.32 -10.59
N PHE A 5 -14.61 6.34 -11.46
CA PHE A 5 -14.24 6.56 -12.85
C PHE A 5 -14.90 5.52 -13.75
N GLY A 6 -15.87 5.97 -14.55
CA GLY A 6 -16.71 5.06 -15.32
C GLY A 6 -17.45 4.08 -14.42
N GLN A 7 -17.22 2.77 -14.61
CA GLN A 7 -17.78 1.69 -13.79
C GLN A 7 -16.85 1.21 -12.66
N SER A 8 -15.70 1.89 -12.48
CA SER A 8 -14.72 1.58 -11.44
C SER A 8 -14.93 2.50 -10.25
N SER A 9 -14.77 1.96 -9.04
CA SER A 9 -14.86 2.72 -7.79
C SER A 9 -13.73 2.30 -6.86
N PHE A 10 -12.99 3.27 -6.34
CA PHE A 10 -11.85 3.05 -5.46
C PHE A 10 -12.08 3.72 -4.11
N LYS A 11 -11.89 2.97 -3.03
CA LYS A 11 -11.74 3.55 -1.69
C LYS A 11 -10.39 4.27 -1.64
N ILE A 12 -10.42 5.55 -1.24
CA ILE A 12 -9.21 6.34 -1.04
C ILE A 12 -8.71 6.10 0.39
N LEU A 13 -7.49 5.58 0.52
CA LEU A 13 -6.85 5.32 1.80
C LEU A 13 -5.72 6.33 2.02
N SER A 14 -5.75 7.06 3.13
CA SER A 14 -4.60 7.85 3.57
C SER A 14 -3.52 6.91 4.11
N VAL A 15 -2.32 6.98 3.53
CA VAL A 15 -1.20 6.07 3.81
C VAL A 15 0.12 6.83 3.99
N PRO A 16 0.21 7.74 4.98
CA PRO A 16 1.42 8.51 5.21
C PRO A 16 2.60 7.62 5.65
N GLY A 17 3.81 8.15 5.51
CA GLY A 17 5.03 7.48 5.96
C GLY A 17 6.17 7.65 4.97
N HIS A 18 5.94 7.41 3.68
CA HIS A 18 6.89 7.77 2.62
C HIS A 18 6.85 9.27 2.36
N ALA A 19 5.64 9.83 2.29
CA ALA A 19 5.35 11.26 2.31
C ALA A 19 4.06 11.52 3.10
N ASN A 20 3.88 12.72 3.65
CA ASN A 20 2.68 13.06 4.44
C ASN A 20 1.37 12.99 3.64
N GLY A 21 1.42 13.20 2.32
CA GLY A 21 0.26 13.22 1.43
C GLY A 21 0.01 11.92 0.67
N SER A 22 0.71 10.82 1.01
CA SER A 22 0.60 9.55 0.28
C SER A 22 -0.81 8.96 0.39
N LEU A 23 -1.35 8.52 -0.75
CA LEU A 23 -2.66 7.89 -0.89
C LEU A 23 -2.54 6.52 -1.56
N ALA A 24 -3.41 5.59 -1.18
CA ALA A 24 -3.64 4.34 -1.89
C ALA A 24 -5.08 4.25 -2.40
N LEU A 25 -5.27 3.59 -3.54
CA LEU A 25 -6.57 3.41 -4.19
C LEU A 25 -6.94 1.92 -4.18
N TYR A 26 -7.93 1.56 -3.39
CA TYR A 26 -8.34 0.18 -3.18
C TYR A 26 -9.67 -0.13 -3.89
N SER A 27 -9.67 -1.13 -4.77
CA SER A 27 -10.89 -1.75 -5.31
C SER A 27 -11.09 -3.12 -4.67
N GLU A 28 -12.10 -3.22 -3.82
CA GLU A 28 -12.53 -4.49 -3.21
C GLU A 28 -13.14 -5.43 -4.24
N LYS A 29 -13.91 -4.89 -5.18
CA LYS A 29 -14.55 -5.64 -6.27
C LYS A 29 -13.51 -6.33 -7.16
N ASP A 30 -12.44 -5.60 -7.51
CA ASP A 30 -11.41 -6.08 -8.43
C ASP A 30 -10.22 -6.75 -7.70
N LYS A 31 -10.28 -6.82 -6.36
CA LYS A 31 -9.23 -7.38 -5.48
C LYS A 31 -7.85 -6.80 -5.77
N LEU A 32 -7.75 -5.49 -5.87
CA LEU A 32 -6.49 -4.80 -6.12
C LEU A 32 -6.36 -3.49 -5.35
N VAL A 33 -5.12 -3.10 -5.07
CA VAL A 33 -4.79 -1.81 -4.46
C VAL A 33 -3.57 -1.19 -5.15
N PHE A 34 -3.71 0.06 -5.59
CA PHE A 34 -2.59 0.89 -6.03
C PHE A 34 -2.02 1.60 -4.81
N VAL A 35 -0.73 1.40 -4.51
CA VAL A 35 -0.14 1.85 -3.23
C VAL A 35 0.93 2.93 -3.37
N GLY A 36 1.29 3.32 -4.60
CA GLY A 36 2.42 4.21 -4.84
C GLY A 36 3.70 3.67 -4.19
N ASP A 37 4.40 4.53 -3.44
CA ASP A 37 5.67 4.19 -2.78
C ASP A 37 5.49 3.74 -1.32
N LEU A 38 4.34 3.16 -0.96
CA LEU A 38 4.10 2.63 0.38
C LEU A 38 4.87 1.31 0.60
N ILE A 39 4.57 0.29 -0.21
CA ILE A 39 5.11 -1.07 -0.10
C ILE A 39 5.40 -1.63 -1.50
N PHE A 40 6.51 -2.36 -1.63
CA PHE A 40 6.96 -3.01 -2.87
C PHE A 40 7.13 -4.51 -2.66
N SER A 41 7.32 -5.29 -3.74
CA SER A 41 7.65 -6.72 -3.63
C SER A 41 8.96 -6.92 -2.84
N GLY A 42 8.86 -7.32 -1.57
CA GLY A 42 10.00 -7.56 -0.69
C GLY A 42 10.72 -6.29 -0.19
N SER A 43 10.10 -5.12 -0.29
CA SER A 43 10.67 -3.86 0.22
C SER A 43 9.57 -2.85 0.60
N ILE A 44 9.96 -1.65 1.04
CA ILE A 44 9.06 -0.55 1.41
C ILE A 44 9.55 0.80 0.85
N GLY A 45 8.68 1.81 0.88
CA GLY A 45 9.04 3.21 0.60
C GLY A 45 10.27 3.69 1.35
N ARG A 46 11.12 4.50 0.70
CA ARG A 46 12.20 5.21 1.40
C ARG A 46 11.62 6.21 2.40
N THR A 47 12.32 6.44 3.52
CA THR A 47 11.82 7.26 4.63
C THR A 47 12.83 8.29 5.13
N ASP A 48 13.80 8.64 4.29
CA ASP A 48 14.94 9.51 4.58
C ASP A 48 14.80 10.93 4.00
N LEU A 49 13.65 11.23 3.40
CA LEU A 49 13.33 12.55 2.85
C LEU A 49 12.52 13.40 3.85
N PRO A 50 12.47 14.74 3.66
CA PRO A 50 11.60 15.60 4.44
C PRO A 50 10.16 15.10 4.41
N THR A 51 9.46 15.16 5.55
CA THR A 51 8.09 14.67 5.78
C THR A 51 7.90 13.15 5.81
N ALA A 52 8.95 12.36 5.58
CA ALA A 52 8.88 10.92 5.73
C ALA A 52 9.02 10.48 7.19
N ASN A 53 8.44 9.33 7.54
CA ASN A 53 8.50 8.72 8.86
C ASN A 53 8.45 7.19 8.75
N HIS A 54 9.55 6.53 9.11
CA HIS A 54 9.70 5.08 9.00
C HIS A 54 8.74 4.28 9.89
N ALA A 55 8.62 4.66 11.16
CA ALA A 55 7.72 3.99 12.10
C ALA A 55 6.26 4.10 11.65
N LEU A 56 5.88 5.29 11.17
CA LEU A 56 4.55 5.53 10.61
C LEU A 56 4.31 4.69 9.35
N LEU A 57 5.28 4.61 8.43
CA LEU A 57 5.17 3.79 7.22
C LEU A 57 4.88 2.32 7.57
N LEU A 58 5.66 1.72 8.48
CA LEU A 58 5.46 0.34 8.91
C LEU A 58 4.11 0.13 9.60
N GLN A 59 3.69 1.07 10.45
CA GLN A 59 2.39 1.03 11.11
C GLN A 59 1.26 1.07 10.08
N ILE A 60 1.31 2.00 9.14
CA ILE A 60 0.28 2.18 8.12
C ILE A 60 0.17 0.95 7.20
N ILE A 61 1.29 0.31 6.84
CA ILE A 61 1.25 -0.95 6.08
C ILE A 61 0.48 -2.02 6.87
N LYS A 62 0.76 -2.18 8.16
CA LYS A 62 0.05 -3.16 9.00
C LYS A 62 -1.44 -2.86 9.11
N GLU A 63 -1.80 -1.59 9.28
CA GLU A 63 -3.19 -1.16 9.51
C GLU A 63 -4.04 -1.09 8.24
N LYS A 64 -3.45 -0.75 7.09
CA LYS A 64 -4.18 -0.47 5.84
C LYS A 64 -3.99 -1.51 4.76
N ILE A 65 -2.86 -2.21 4.73
CA ILE A 65 -2.55 -3.20 3.68
C ILE A 65 -2.70 -4.62 4.24
N PHE A 66 -2.12 -4.94 5.39
CA PHE A 66 -2.18 -6.30 5.95
C PHE A 66 -3.52 -6.69 6.59
N THR A 67 -4.47 -5.75 6.63
CA THR A 67 -5.88 -5.94 7.01
C THR A 67 -6.79 -6.21 5.80
N LEU A 68 -6.30 -6.03 4.58
CA LEU A 68 -7.02 -6.39 3.36
C LEU A 68 -7.02 -7.91 3.15
N ASP A 69 -7.89 -8.39 2.27
CA ASP A 69 -7.93 -9.79 1.87
C ASP A 69 -6.56 -10.26 1.34
N ALA A 70 -6.18 -11.48 1.71
CA ALA A 70 -4.86 -12.04 1.41
C ALA A 70 -4.53 -12.09 -0.10
N GLU A 71 -5.55 -12.29 -0.92
CA GLU A 71 -5.44 -12.39 -2.39
C GLU A 71 -5.48 -11.02 -3.10
N VAL A 72 -5.60 -9.91 -2.35
CA VAL A 72 -5.54 -8.57 -2.95
C VAL A 72 -4.16 -8.37 -3.57
N ARG A 73 -4.18 -8.03 -4.86
CA ARG A 73 -2.98 -7.68 -5.63
C ARG A 73 -2.54 -6.26 -5.28
N ILE A 74 -1.26 -6.11 -4.97
CA ILE A 74 -0.64 -4.83 -4.65
C ILE A 74 0.10 -4.35 -5.91
N PHE A 75 -0.32 -3.21 -6.43
CA PHE A 75 0.33 -2.51 -7.54
C PHE A 75 1.15 -1.34 -6.98
N PRO A 76 2.48 -1.49 -6.86
CA PRO A 76 3.34 -0.42 -6.40
C PRO A 76 3.57 0.66 -7.47
N GLY A 77 4.11 1.80 -7.06
CA GLY A 77 4.58 2.85 -7.98
C GLY A 77 5.78 2.42 -8.83
N HIS A 78 6.55 1.44 -8.35
CA HIS A 78 7.77 0.94 -8.98
C HIS A 78 7.93 -0.57 -8.82
N GLY A 79 8.54 -1.21 -9.81
CA GLY A 79 8.82 -2.65 -9.80
C GLY A 79 7.60 -3.52 -10.06
N GLU A 80 7.74 -4.81 -9.77
CA GLU A 80 6.73 -5.82 -10.03
C GLU A 80 5.58 -5.79 -9.01
N GLU A 81 4.40 -6.22 -9.44
CA GLU A 81 3.26 -6.43 -8.55
C GLU A 81 3.50 -7.57 -7.54
N THR A 82 2.73 -7.56 -6.45
CA THR A 82 2.77 -8.60 -5.41
C THR A 82 1.38 -8.82 -4.81
N THR A 83 1.27 -9.54 -3.70
CA THR A 83 -0.01 -9.76 -2.99
C THR A 83 0.13 -9.46 -1.50
N VAL A 84 -1.00 -9.12 -0.85
CA VAL A 84 -1.04 -8.92 0.60
C VAL A 84 -0.50 -10.14 1.35
N LYS A 85 -0.88 -11.35 0.92
CA LYS A 85 -0.37 -12.60 1.48
C LYS A 85 1.15 -12.71 1.40
N LYS A 86 1.72 -12.49 0.21
CA LYS A 86 3.16 -12.60 -0.02
C LYS A 86 3.92 -11.62 0.85
N GLU A 87 3.53 -10.34 0.83
CA GLU A 87 4.24 -9.32 1.60
C GLU A 87 4.12 -9.53 3.12
N LYS A 88 2.95 -9.95 3.61
CA LYS A 88 2.77 -10.24 5.04
C LYS A 88 3.61 -11.44 5.52
N GLN A 89 3.96 -12.37 4.62
CA GLN A 89 4.69 -13.60 4.94
C GLN A 89 6.20 -13.49 4.74
N SER A 90 6.66 -12.68 3.78
CA SER A 90 8.06 -12.70 3.35
C SER A 90 8.73 -11.34 3.25
N ASN A 91 8.03 -10.22 3.45
CA ASN A 91 8.67 -8.91 3.35
C ASN A 91 9.65 -8.71 4.53
N PRO A 92 10.96 -8.48 4.28
CA PRO A 92 12.00 -8.41 5.32
C PRO A 92 11.77 -7.36 6.41
N PHE A 93 10.93 -6.36 6.17
CA PHE A 93 10.61 -5.29 7.13
C PHE A 93 9.56 -5.71 8.18
N PHE A 94 8.97 -6.91 8.04
CA PHE A 94 7.87 -7.38 8.88
C PHE A 94 8.07 -8.78 9.45
N VAL A 95 9.21 -9.41 9.19
CA VAL A 95 9.60 -10.74 9.68
C VAL A 95 10.67 -10.68 10.75
#